data_AF-A0A1W9X1W8-F1
#
_entry.id   AF-A0A1W9X1W8-F1
#
_cell.length_a   1.000
_cell.length_b   1.000
_cell.length_c   1.000
_cell.angle_alpha   90.00
_cell.angle_beta   90.00
_cell.angle_gamma   90.00
#
_symmetry.space_group_name_H-M   'P 1'
#
loop_
_entity.id
_entity.type
_entity.pdbx_description
1 polymer ?
#
loop_
_entity_poly.entity_id
_entity_poly.type
_entity_poly.pdbx_seq_one_letter_code
_entity_poly.pdbx_strand_id
1 'polypeptide(L)'
;MVIQWLQMPPSDGLMDTGPVPFHRLRPLLARRLDSKEERWDELANIPEQDRTAEQHAELIHLDTLLSRYPIDERLLMPTSVGNLLRAAEEYPSVRYGLDAIVCWPRMWLLMPAETLEAISEAREQLNTCARLMLWSIIFPVWILWANWAALSLLLLPLAYLKMLSSAGTYGNLIRSAFDLHRFKLYEAFKWPLPPGRKTKPNGEKN
;
A
#
# COMPACT_ATOMS: atom_id res chain seq x y z
N MET A 1 27.19 -12.59 21.07
CA MET A 1 25.82 -13.14 20.96
C MET A 1 24.87 -12.12 20.31
N VAL A 2 25.23 -11.58 19.13
CA VAL A 2 24.47 -10.49 18.45
C VAL A 2 24.34 -10.74 16.92
N ILE A 3 24.93 -11.82 16.37
CA ILE A 3 25.01 -12.05 14.92
C ILE A 3 24.32 -13.37 14.51
N GLN A 4 23.14 -13.65 15.08
CA GLN A 4 22.36 -14.86 14.72
C GLN A 4 21.03 -14.54 14.00
N TRP A 5 20.70 -13.26 13.81
CA TRP A 5 19.48 -12.82 13.12
C TRP A 5 19.62 -12.66 11.60
N LEU A 6 20.83 -12.82 11.05
CA LEU A 6 21.10 -12.59 9.62
C LEU A 6 20.96 -13.84 8.73
N GLN A 7 20.63 -15.00 9.31
CA GLN A 7 20.48 -16.29 8.60
C GLN A 7 19.09 -16.92 8.73
N MET A 8 18.08 -16.17 9.22
CA MET A 8 16.71 -16.66 9.22
C MET A 8 16.18 -16.69 7.76
N PRO A 9 15.71 -17.84 7.24
CA PRO A 9 14.92 -17.85 6.00
C PRO A 9 13.68 -16.96 6.19
N PRO A 10 13.07 -16.43 5.09
CA PRO A 10 11.91 -15.56 5.19
C PRO A 10 10.86 -16.23 6.05
N SER A 11 10.57 -15.60 7.19
CA SER A 11 9.74 -16.18 8.24
C SER A 11 8.30 -16.28 7.76
N ASP A 12 7.88 -17.46 7.32
CA ASP A 12 6.50 -17.87 7.07
C ASP A 12 5.58 -17.74 8.31
N GLY A 13 6.13 -17.40 9.48
CA GLY A 13 5.44 -17.46 10.78
C GLY A 13 4.98 -16.14 11.40
N LEU A 14 5.22 -14.98 10.78
CA LEU A 14 4.92 -13.67 11.40
C LEU A 14 3.56 -13.05 10.99
N MET A 15 2.75 -13.75 10.18
CA MET A 15 1.56 -13.16 9.55
C MET A 15 0.20 -13.59 10.11
N ASP A 16 0.14 -14.49 11.09
CA ASP A 16 -1.14 -15.02 11.60
C ASP A 16 -1.52 -14.58 13.03
N THR A 17 -0.92 -13.51 13.55
CA THR A 17 -1.24 -12.99 14.90
C THR A 17 -2.12 -11.74 14.88
N GLY A 18 -3.02 -11.63 13.90
CA GLY A 18 -4.09 -10.61 13.91
C GLY A 18 -5.23 -11.06 14.83
N PRO A 19 -5.82 -10.19 15.69
CA PRO A 19 -6.75 -10.59 16.76
C PRO A 19 -8.15 -11.04 16.30
N VAL A 20 -8.34 -11.36 15.02
CA VAL A 20 -9.67 -11.49 14.40
C VAL A 20 -9.62 -12.53 13.26
N PRO A 21 -10.52 -13.54 13.24
CA PRO A 21 -10.46 -14.66 12.31
C PRO A 21 -10.95 -14.27 10.91
N PHE A 22 -10.12 -13.57 10.15
CA PHE A 22 -10.45 -13.03 8.81
C PHE A 22 -10.32 -14.03 7.67
N HIS A 23 -9.98 -15.29 7.94
CA HIS A 23 -9.84 -16.34 6.93
C HIS A 23 -11.07 -16.52 6.03
N ARG A 24 -12.28 -16.16 6.52
CA ARG A 24 -13.54 -16.33 5.78
C ARG A 24 -13.80 -15.27 4.71
N LEU A 25 -13.30 -14.04 4.89
CA LEU A 25 -13.59 -12.93 3.98
C LEU A 25 -12.55 -12.79 2.86
N ARG A 26 -11.30 -13.21 3.14
CA ARG A 26 -10.20 -13.22 2.17
C ARG A 26 -10.53 -13.93 0.84
N PRO A 27 -11.05 -15.16 0.81
CA PRO A 27 -11.26 -15.87 -0.47
C PRO A 27 -12.30 -15.20 -1.37
N LEU A 28 -13.28 -14.50 -0.79
CA LEU A 28 -14.26 -13.74 -1.57
C LEU A 28 -13.66 -12.47 -2.17
N LEU A 29 -12.80 -11.79 -1.41
CA LEU A 29 -12.09 -10.61 -1.89
C LEU A 29 -11.07 -10.98 -2.96
N ALA A 30 -10.27 -12.03 -2.73
CA ALA A 30 -9.30 -12.57 -3.69
C ALA A 30 -9.98 -12.87 -5.03
N ARG A 31 -11.03 -13.70 -5.04
CA ARG A 31 -11.81 -14.00 -6.26
C ARG A 31 -12.30 -12.77 -7.03
N ARG A 32 -12.68 -11.71 -6.31
CA ARG A 32 -13.12 -10.46 -6.95
C ARG A 32 -11.95 -9.71 -7.59
N LEU A 33 -10.76 -9.80 -7.01
CA LEU A 33 -9.54 -9.21 -7.55
C LEU A 33 -9.03 -10.04 -8.73
N ASP A 34 -9.06 -11.37 -8.65
CA ASP A 34 -8.69 -12.27 -9.75
C ASP A 34 -9.44 -11.92 -11.04
N SER A 35 -10.77 -11.77 -10.97
CA SER A 35 -11.56 -11.37 -12.15
C SER A 35 -11.23 -9.96 -12.67
N LYS A 36 -10.68 -9.08 -11.84
CA LYS A 36 -10.22 -7.74 -12.25
C LYS A 36 -8.82 -7.80 -12.85
N GLU A 37 -7.96 -8.67 -12.35
CA GLU A 37 -6.65 -8.97 -12.90
C GLU A 37 -6.76 -9.63 -14.26
N GLU A 38 -7.61 -10.65 -14.41
CA GLU A 38 -7.93 -11.28 -15.71
C GLU A 38 -8.37 -10.24 -16.73
N ARG A 39 -9.28 -9.34 -16.34
CA ARG A 39 -9.74 -8.25 -17.22
C ARG A 39 -8.63 -7.25 -17.55
N TRP A 40 -7.77 -6.94 -16.60
CA TRP A 40 -6.61 -6.08 -16.82
C TRP A 40 -5.64 -6.74 -17.81
N ASP A 41 -5.35 -8.03 -17.66
CA ASP A 41 -4.49 -8.82 -18.54
C ASP A 41 -5.05 -8.90 -19.97
N GLU A 42 -6.36 -9.12 -20.12
CA GLU A 42 -7.03 -9.07 -21.42
C GLU A 42 -6.77 -7.74 -22.14
N LEU A 43 -6.98 -6.61 -21.46
CA LEU A 43 -6.80 -5.27 -22.02
C LEU A 43 -5.33 -4.87 -22.18
N ALA A 44 -4.44 -5.39 -21.34
CA ALA A 44 -3.00 -5.15 -21.41
C ALA A 44 -2.36 -5.87 -22.61
N ASN A 45 -2.89 -7.03 -23.01
CA ASN A 45 -2.41 -7.81 -24.15
C ASN A 45 -2.86 -7.24 -25.51
N ILE A 46 -3.86 -6.37 -25.55
CA ILE A 46 -4.25 -5.67 -26.78
C ILE A 46 -3.19 -4.58 -27.08
N PRO A 47 -2.59 -4.55 -28.29
CA PRO A 47 -1.65 -3.50 -28.68
C PRO A 47 -2.26 -2.11 -28.50
N GLU A 48 -1.46 -1.14 -28.07
CA GLU A 48 -1.93 0.20 -27.77
C GLU A 48 -2.64 0.88 -28.95
N GLN A 49 -2.21 0.59 -30.17
CA GLN A 49 -2.78 1.12 -31.42
C GLN A 49 -4.16 0.56 -31.75
N ASP A 50 -4.49 -0.63 -31.23
CA ASP A 50 -5.74 -1.34 -31.51
C ASP A 50 -6.79 -1.12 -30.40
N ARG A 51 -6.43 -0.43 -29.30
CA ARG A 51 -7.34 -0.16 -28.19
C ARG A 51 -8.25 1.03 -28.48
N THR A 52 -9.53 0.87 -28.16
CA THR A 52 -10.46 2.00 -28.13
C THR A 52 -10.15 2.93 -26.95
N ALA A 53 -10.60 4.19 -27.05
CA ALA A 53 -10.45 5.16 -25.95
C ALA A 53 -11.09 4.65 -24.63
N GLU A 54 -12.21 3.94 -24.74
CA GLU A 54 -12.89 3.33 -23.59
C GLU A 54 -12.07 2.21 -22.95
N GLN A 55 -11.48 1.32 -23.75
CA GLN A 55 -10.60 0.25 -23.27
C GLN A 55 -9.35 0.80 -22.58
N HIS A 56 -8.78 1.89 -23.12
CA HIS A 56 -7.65 2.55 -22.51
C HIS A 56 -8.01 3.16 -21.14
N ALA A 57 -9.17 3.82 -21.05
CA ALA A 57 -9.67 4.35 -19.78
C ALA A 57 -9.99 3.25 -18.76
N GLU A 58 -10.58 2.13 -19.21
CA GLU A 58 -10.84 0.94 -18.37
C GLU A 58 -9.53 0.37 -17.81
N LEU A 59 -8.50 0.22 -18.64
CA LEU A 59 -7.20 -0.28 -18.22
C LEU A 59 -6.55 0.62 -17.15
N ILE A 60 -6.55 1.95 -17.35
CA ILE A 60 -6.03 2.91 -16.36
C ILE A 60 -6.81 2.81 -15.04
N HIS A 61 -8.13 2.64 -15.12
CA HIS A 61 -8.98 2.48 -13.95
C HIS A 61 -8.64 1.19 -13.18
N LEU A 62 -8.48 0.06 -13.88
CA LEU A 62 -8.11 -1.22 -13.29
C LEU A 62 -6.71 -1.18 -12.68
N ASP A 63 -5.73 -0.56 -13.34
CA ASP A 63 -4.38 -0.35 -12.81
C ASP A 63 -4.39 0.46 -11.50
N THR A 64 -5.16 1.55 -11.49
CA THR A 64 -5.37 2.39 -10.30
C THR A 64 -6.11 1.65 -9.18
N LEU A 65 -6.98 0.70 -9.52
CA LEU A 65 -7.73 -0.10 -8.56
C LEU A 65 -6.85 -1.20 -7.95
N LEU A 66 -6.15 -1.96 -8.77
CA LEU A 66 -5.31 -3.09 -8.35
C LEU A 66 -4.11 -2.61 -7.53
N SER A 67 -3.52 -1.46 -7.87
CA SER A 67 -2.42 -0.84 -7.08
C SER A 67 -2.78 -0.45 -5.64
N ARG A 68 -4.07 -0.50 -5.26
CA ARG A 68 -4.55 -0.27 -3.88
C ARG A 68 -4.60 -1.54 -3.03
N TYR A 69 -4.33 -2.69 -3.62
CA TYR A 69 -4.33 -3.98 -2.93
C TYR A 69 -2.92 -4.57 -2.94
N PRO A 70 -2.58 -5.37 -1.91
CA PRO A 70 -1.36 -6.16 -1.95
C PRO A 70 -1.43 -7.20 -3.07
N ILE A 71 -0.28 -7.54 -3.62
CA ILE A 71 -0.12 -8.54 -4.68
C ILE A 71 -0.16 -9.94 -4.05
N ASP A 72 0.49 -10.15 -2.91
CA ASP A 72 0.34 -11.40 -2.17
C ASP A 72 -1.04 -11.45 -1.48
N GLU A 73 -1.89 -12.37 -1.94
CA GLU A 73 -3.23 -12.64 -1.39
C GLU A 73 -3.22 -12.90 0.13
N ARG A 74 -2.12 -13.45 0.67
CA ARG A 74 -1.97 -13.72 2.11
C ARG A 74 -1.97 -12.43 2.94
N LEU A 75 -1.57 -11.32 2.32
CA LEU A 75 -1.50 -9.99 2.92
C LEU A 75 -2.83 -9.25 2.89
N LEU A 76 -3.85 -9.79 2.22
CA LEU A 76 -5.16 -9.14 2.13
C LEU A 76 -5.74 -8.85 3.53
N MET A 77 -6.14 -7.59 3.66
CA MET A 77 -6.70 -6.98 4.85
C MET A 77 -8.23 -6.85 4.74
N PRO A 78 -8.95 -6.84 5.88
CA PRO A 78 -10.41 -6.74 5.90
C PRO A 78 -10.96 -5.38 5.48
N THR A 79 -10.14 -4.32 5.52
CA THR A 79 -10.57 -2.95 5.22
C THR A 79 -9.82 -2.40 4.01
N SER A 80 -10.48 -1.52 3.24
CA SER A 80 -9.83 -0.84 2.11
C SER A 80 -8.64 0.00 2.56
N VAL A 81 -8.71 0.62 3.74
CA VAL A 81 -7.59 1.36 4.34
C VAL A 81 -6.42 0.42 4.65
N GLY A 82 -6.69 -0.74 5.26
CA GLY A 82 -5.67 -1.74 5.55
C GLY A 82 -5.02 -2.28 4.28
N ASN A 83 -5.81 -2.59 3.24
CA ASN A 83 -5.29 -3.05 1.95
C ASN A 83 -4.39 -2.00 1.32
N LEU A 84 -4.80 -0.73 1.34
CA LEU A 84 -4.02 0.36 0.78
C LEU A 84 -2.67 0.53 1.49
N LEU A 85 -2.67 0.53 2.82
CA LEU A 85 -1.44 0.65 3.60
C LEU A 85 -0.54 -0.58 3.41
N ARG A 86 -1.12 -1.78 3.37
CA ARG A 86 -0.39 -3.03 3.13
C ARG A 86 0.20 -3.09 1.72
N ALA A 87 -0.52 -2.60 0.71
CA ALA A 87 0.00 -2.45 -0.65
C ALA A 87 1.18 -1.48 -0.73
N ALA A 88 1.19 -0.42 0.09
CA ALA A 88 2.31 0.51 0.16
C ALA A 88 3.52 -0.09 0.90
N GLU A 89 3.29 -0.93 1.91
CA GLU A 89 4.30 -1.67 2.67
C GLU A 89 4.97 -2.77 1.83
N GLU A 90 4.19 -3.49 1.03
CA GLU A 90 4.69 -4.58 0.18
C GLU A 90 5.47 -4.07 -1.05
N TYR A 91 5.10 -2.89 -1.56
CA TYR A 91 5.65 -2.33 -2.81
C TYR A 91 7.19 -2.35 -2.88
N PRO A 92 7.97 -1.89 -1.87
CA PRO A 92 9.43 -1.95 -1.93
C PRO A 92 10.00 -3.38 -2.01
N SER A 93 9.32 -4.34 -1.38
CA SER A 93 9.71 -5.75 -1.41
C SER A 93 9.52 -6.34 -2.80
N VAL A 94 8.33 -6.16 -3.39
CA VAL A 94 8.03 -6.66 -4.73
C VAL A 94 8.87 -5.96 -5.80
N ARG A 95 9.03 -4.64 -5.70
CA ARG A 95 9.69 -3.84 -6.73
C ARG A 95 11.22 -3.88 -6.66
N TYR A 96 11.79 -3.90 -5.46
CA TYR A 96 13.23 -3.75 -5.23
C TYR A 96 13.87 -4.88 -4.43
N GLY A 97 13.10 -5.84 -3.93
CA GLY A 97 13.59 -6.86 -3.00
C GLY A 97 13.98 -6.29 -1.65
N LEU A 98 13.51 -5.08 -1.31
CA LEU A 98 13.82 -4.41 -0.05
C LEU A 98 12.66 -4.60 0.93
N ASP A 99 12.92 -5.27 2.04
CA ASP A 99 11.94 -5.34 3.14
C ASP A 99 11.72 -3.94 3.71
N ALA A 100 10.48 -3.44 3.58
CA ALA A 100 10.14 -2.09 3.99
C ALA A 100 10.30 -1.89 5.51
N ILE A 101 9.89 -2.85 6.34
CA ILE A 101 9.97 -2.75 7.81
C ILE A 101 11.43 -2.66 8.25
N VAL A 102 12.30 -3.49 7.66
CA VAL A 102 13.73 -3.55 8.01
C VAL A 102 14.49 -2.33 7.48
N CYS A 103 14.16 -1.85 6.28
CA CYS A 103 14.87 -0.73 5.65
C CYS A 103 14.38 0.64 6.15
N TRP A 104 13.14 0.75 6.62
CA TRP A 104 12.52 2.02 6.98
C TRP A 104 13.30 2.85 8.02
N PRO A 105 13.75 2.30 9.16
CA PRO A 105 14.50 3.09 10.14
C PRO A 105 15.82 3.64 9.61
N ARG A 106 16.47 2.90 8.69
CA ARG A 106 17.72 3.32 8.06
C ARG A 106 17.47 4.40 7.02
N MET A 107 16.42 4.25 6.22
CA MET A 107 15.99 5.29 5.30
C MET A 107 15.65 6.58 6.03
N TRP A 108 14.96 6.48 7.17
CA TRP A 108 14.59 7.63 7.98
C TRP A 108 15.80 8.52 8.31
N LEU A 109 16.95 7.93 8.62
CA LEU A 109 18.18 8.65 8.95
C LEU A 109 18.89 9.26 7.73
N LEU A 110 18.58 8.79 6.51
CA LEU A 110 19.24 9.22 5.26
C LEU A 110 18.40 10.22 4.45
N MET A 111 17.13 10.38 4.81
CA MET A 111 16.19 11.27 4.13
C MET A 111 16.39 12.74 4.54
N PRO A 112 16.15 13.69 3.62
CA PRO A 112 16.09 15.11 3.96
C PRO A 112 14.98 15.40 4.97
N ALA A 113 15.16 16.45 5.78
CA ALA A 113 14.19 16.85 6.80
C ALA A 113 12.82 17.18 6.18
N GLU A 114 12.81 17.83 5.02
CA GLU A 114 11.59 18.23 4.31
C GLU A 114 10.76 17.01 3.88
N THR A 115 11.43 15.91 3.48
CA THR A 115 10.75 14.66 3.13
C THR A 115 10.17 13.98 4.37
N LEU A 116 10.92 13.97 5.47
CA LEU A 116 10.45 13.43 6.75
C LEU A 116 9.24 14.19 7.29
N GLU A 117 9.26 15.52 7.19
CA GLU A 117 8.15 16.38 7.58
C GLU A 117 6.89 16.07 6.77
N ALA A 118 6.97 16.01 5.44
CA ALA A 118 5.83 15.68 4.58
C ALA A 118 5.20 14.31 4.91
N ILE A 119 6.04 13.29 5.17
CA ILE A 119 5.58 11.95 5.57
C ILE A 119 4.93 11.99 6.96
N SER A 120 5.52 12.74 7.90
CA SER A 120 4.99 12.89 9.25
C SER A 120 3.63 13.60 9.26
N GLU A 121 3.46 14.63 8.43
CA GLU A 121 2.21 15.37 8.29
C GLU A 121 1.11 14.47 7.72
N ALA A 122 1.41 13.74 6.64
CA ALA A 122 0.47 12.79 6.06
C ALA A 122 0.06 11.68 7.06
N ARG A 123 1.00 11.21 7.88
CA ARG A 123 0.72 10.27 8.97
C ARG A 123 -0.19 10.90 10.03
N GLU A 124 0.03 12.15 10.43
CA GLU A 124 -0.83 12.82 11.41
C GLU A 124 -2.24 13.10 10.88
N GLN A 125 -2.39 13.42 9.59
CA GLN A 125 -3.70 13.53 8.95
C GLN A 125 -4.45 12.18 9.01
N LEU A 126 -3.74 11.07 8.75
CA LEU A 126 -4.32 9.73 8.82
C LEU A 126 -4.72 9.37 10.26
N ASN A 127 -3.84 9.63 11.23
CA ASN A 127 -4.11 9.44 12.65
C ASN A 127 -5.32 10.26 13.11
N THR A 128 -5.45 11.50 12.63
CA THR A 128 -6.59 12.36 12.94
C THR A 128 -7.90 11.77 12.40
N CYS A 129 -7.91 11.30 11.16
CA CYS A 129 -9.08 10.64 10.58
C CYS A 129 -9.44 9.35 11.34
N ALA A 130 -8.44 8.55 11.73
CA ALA A 130 -8.63 7.35 12.52
C ALA A 130 -9.20 7.66 13.93
N ARG A 131 -8.69 8.70 14.59
CA ARG A 131 -9.22 9.21 15.87
C ARG A 131 -10.67 9.65 15.72
N LEU A 132 -11.01 10.41 14.67
CA LEU A 132 -12.39 10.83 14.39
C LEU A 132 -13.32 9.63 14.19
N MET A 133 -12.90 8.65 13.40
CA MET A 133 -13.67 7.43 13.17
C MET A 133 -13.90 6.64 14.47
N LEU A 134 -12.86 6.48 15.29
CA LEU A 134 -12.95 5.84 16.60
C LEU A 134 -13.96 6.55 17.50
N TRP A 135 -13.85 7.88 17.59
CA TRP A 135 -14.78 8.69 18.39
C TRP A 135 -16.21 8.61 17.85
N SER A 136 -16.44 8.62 16.54
CA SER A 136 -17.77 8.45 15.93
C SER A 136 -18.46 7.14 16.31
N ILE A 137 -17.71 6.09 16.63
CA ILE A 137 -18.23 4.78 17.06
C ILE A 137 -18.46 4.75 18.58
N ILE A 138 -17.54 5.33 19.36
CA ILE A 138 -17.60 5.30 20.83
C ILE A 138 -18.67 6.28 21.37
N PHE A 139 -18.76 7.49 20.83
CA PHE A 139 -19.67 8.53 21.34
C PHE A 139 -21.16 8.14 21.38
N PRO A 140 -21.73 7.48 20.35
CA PRO A 140 -23.13 7.06 20.37
C PRO A 140 -23.50 6.21 21.59
N VAL A 141 -22.58 5.40 22.12
CA VAL A 141 -22.81 4.53 23.29
C VAL A 141 -23.25 5.35 24.52
N TRP A 142 -22.70 6.55 24.68
CA TRP A 142 -22.98 7.43 25.82
C TRP A 142 -24.18 8.36 25.59
N ILE A 143 -24.60 8.52 24.33
CA ILE A 143 -25.57 9.55 23.91
C ILE A 143 -26.86 8.88 23.38
N LEU A 144 -27.06 7.58 23.59
CA LEU A 144 -28.25 6.84 23.15
C LEU A 144 -29.58 7.48 23.58
N TRP A 145 -29.58 8.34 24.61
CA TRP A 145 -30.73 9.06 25.14
C TRP A 145 -30.91 10.48 24.58
N ALA A 146 -30.01 10.97 23.72
CA ALA A 146 -30.11 12.30 23.14
C ALA A 146 -30.23 12.25 21.61
N ASN A 147 -31.01 13.18 21.05
CA ASN A 147 -31.26 13.32 19.61
C ASN A 147 -30.00 13.56 18.75
N TRP A 148 -28.85 13.81 19.38
CA TRP A 148 -27.56 14.03 18.71
C TRP A 148 -26.81 12.72 18.34
N ALA A 149 -27.27 11.56 18.81
CA ALA A 149 -26.67 10.27 18.44
C ALA A 149 -26.70 10.02 16.92
N ALA A 150 -27.78 10.46 16.25
CA ALA A 150 -27.92 10.37 14.81
C ALA A 150 -26.83 11.18 14.06
N LEU A 151 -26.42 12.33 14.59
CA LEU A 151 -25.40 13.17 13.96
C LEU A 151 -24.01 12.50 14.01
N SER A 152 -23.66 11.84 15.12
CA SER A 152 -22.40 11.10 15.24
C SER A 152 -22.30 9.94 14.25
N LEU A 153 -23.41 9.22 14.05
CA LEU A 153 -23.45 8.10 13.11
C LEU A 153 -23.36 8.58 11.65
N LEU A 154 -23.90 9.76 11.34
CA LEU A 154 -23.82 10.36 10.01
C LEU A 154 -22.40 10.83 9.65
N LEU A 155 -21.57 11.17 10.64
CA LEU A 155 -20.17 11.55 10.42
C LEU A 155 -19.24 10.36 10.13
N LEU A 156 -19.62 9.15 10.53
CA LEU A 156 -18.82 7.94 10.36
C LEU A 156 -18.41 7.66 8.88
N PRO A 157 -19.33 7.64 7.89
CA PRO A 157 -18.94 7.42 6.50
C PRO A 157 -18.03 8.52 5.96
N LEU A 158 -18.23 9.78 6.35
CA LEU A 158 -17.39 10.90 5.94
C LEU A 158 -15.97 10.75 6.50
N ALA A 159 -15.85 10.39 7.78
CA ALA A 159 -14.57 10.11 8.43
C ALA A 159 -13.84 8.96 7.74
N TYR A 160 -14.54 7.89 7.37
CA TYR A 160 -13.96 6.75 6.66
C TYR A 160 -13.45 7.12 5.26
N LEU A 161 -14.21 7.90 4.48
CA LEU A 161 -13.77 8.37 3.15
C LEU A 161 -12.54 9.28 3.25
N LYS A 162 -12.50 10.17 4.25
CA LYS A 162 -11.33 11.02 4.52
C LYS A 162 -10.12 10.19 4.95
N MET A 163 -10.32 9.17 5.79
CA MET A 163 -9.28 8.22 6.19
C MET A 163 -8.70 7.48 4.98
N LEU A 164 -9.55 7.03 4.05
CA LEU A 164 -9.12 6.34 2.84
C LEU A 164 -8.26 7.23 1.94
N SER A 165 -8.67 8.49 1.75
CA SER A 165 -7.88 9.47 0.98
C SER A 165 -6.53 9.77 1.64
N SER A 166 -6.53 10.02 2.95
CA SER A 166 -5.30 10.30 3.71
C SER A 166 -4.33 9.10 3.72
N ALA A 167 -4.85 7.88 3.85
CA ALA A 167 -4.06 6.66 3.71
C ALA A 167 -3.43 6.56 2.31
N GLY A 168 -4.19 6.92 1.27
CA GLY A 168 -3.71 7.05 -0.12
C GLY A 168 -2.47 7.92 -0.24
N THR A 169 -2.57 9.16 0.25
CA THR A 169 -1.46 10.12 0.24
C THR A 169 -0.26 9.61 1.02
N TYR A 170 -0.46 9.12 2.23
CA TYR A 170 0.61 8.57 3.06
C TYR A 170 1.30 7.39 2.36
N GLY A 171 0.55 6.43 1.82
CA GLY A 171 1.10 5.29 1.09
C GLY A 171 1.90 5.69 -0.14
N ASN A 172 1.43 6.67 -0.91
CA ASN A 172 2.17 7.19 -2.06
C ASN A 172 3.48 7.89 -1.67
N LEU A 173 3.49 8.63 -0.55
CA LEU A 173 4.72 9.23 -0.04
C LEU A 173 5.74 8.17 0.39
N ILE A 174 5.28 7.07 1.01
CA ILE A 174 6.16 5.94 1.33
C ILE A 174 6.77 5.34 0.06
N ARG A 175 5.95 5.03 -0.96
CA ARG A 175 6.44 4.50 -2.25
C ARG A 175 7.46 5.43 -2.90
N SER A 176 7.14 6.72 -3.00
CA SER A 176 8.03 7.74 -3.56
C SER A 176 9.33 7.88 -2.76
N ALA A 177 9.28 7.79 -1.43
CA ALA A 177 10.46 7.83 -0.59
C ALA A 177 11.42 6.67 -0.91
N PHE A 178 10.90 5.45 -1.09
CA PHE A 178 11.70 4.31 -1.55
C PHE A 178 12.22 4.50 -2.97
N ASP A 179 11.39 5.01 -3.88
CA ASP A 179 11.78 5.25 -5.27
C ASP A 179 12.95 6.24 -5.37
N LEU A 180 12.98 7.27 -4.53
CA LEU A 180 13.98 8.34 -4.58
C LEU A 180 15.21 8.05 -3.70
N HIS A 181 15.04 7.43 -2.53
CA HIS A 181 16.11 7.34 -1.53
C HIS A 181 16.74 5.95 -1.38
N ARG A 182 16.28 4.92 -2.11
CA ARG A 182 16.90 3.58 -2.05
C ARG A 182 18.40 3.56 -2.35
N PHE A 183 18.87 4.43 -3.26
CA PHE A 183 20.29 4.47 -3.64
C PHE A 183 21.20 4.97 -2.52
N LYS A 184 20.71 5.91 -1.69
CA LYS A 184 21.42 6.34 -0.48
C LYS A 184 21.63 5.17 0.49
N LEU A 185 20.68 4.24 0.52
CA LEU A 185 20.77 3.03 1.33
C LEU A 185 21.88 2.12 0.78
N TYR A 186 21.88 1.84 -0.52
CA TYR A 186 22.95 1.05 -1.14
C TYR A 186 24.35 1.65 -0.91
N GLU A 187 24.48 2.97 -1.03
CA GLU A 187 25.73 3.68 -0.78
C GLU A 187 26.19 3.59 0.68
N ALA A 188 25.29 3.85 1.63
CA ALA A 188 25.59 3.79 3.06
C ALA A 188 26.02 2.38 3.52
N PHE A 189 25.39 1.33 2.96
CA PHE A 189 25.73 -0.07 3.25
C PHE A 189 26.86 -0.64 2.39
N LYS A 190 27.39 0.15 1.44
CA LYS A 190 28.38 -0.29 0.43
C LYS A 190 27.95 -1.55 -0.32
N TRP A 191 26.65 -1.68 -0.58
CA TRP A 191 26.10 -2.77 -1.38
C TRP A 191 26.30 -2.49 -2.87
N PRO A 192 26.49 -3.54 -3.69
CA PRO A 192 26.58 -3.36 -5.13
C PRO A 192 25.27 -2.73 -5.64
N LEU A 193 25.38 -1.66 -6.42
CA LEU A 193 24.23 -1.06 -7.06
C LEU A 193 23.54 -2.10 -7.96
N PRO A 194 22.20 -2.15 -7.99
CA PRO A 194 21.49 -3.06 -8.88
C PRO A 194 21.93 -2.79 -10.33
N PRO A 195 22.15 -3.83 -11.15
CA PRO A 195 22.55 -3.64 -12.54
C PRO A 195 21.53 -2.75 -13.23
N GLY A 196 22.01 -1.69 -13.89
CA GLY A 196 21.16 -0.79 -14.66
C GLY A 196 20.29 -1.59 -15.64
N ARG A 197 19.06 -1.13 -15.87
CA ARG A 197 18.13 -1.77 -16.82
C ARG A 197 18.87 -1.97 -18.14
N LYS A 198 19.19 -3.22 -18.49
CA LYS A 198 19.76 -3.54 -19.80
C LYS A 198 18.71 -3.17 -20.83
N THR A 199 18.84 -2.00 -21.45
CA THR A 199 18.14 -1.67 -22.68
C THR A 199 18.53 -2.74 -23.68
N LYS A 200 17.58 -3.58 -24.09
CA LYS A 200 17.80 -4.44 -25.26
C LYS A 200 18.27 -3.52 -26.39
N PRO A 201 19.42 -3.79 -27.04
CA PRO A 201 19.80 -3.03 -28.21
C PRO A 201 18.68 -3.16 -29.24
N ASN A 202 18.12 -2.02 -29.64
CA ASN A 202 17.14 -1.93 -30.71
C ASN A 202 17.89 -2.09 -32.03
N GLY A 203 17.91 -3.32 -32.56
CA GLY A 203 18.47 -3.72 -33.85
C GLY A 203 18.46 -5.25 -33.90
N GLU A 204 17.92 -5.93 -34.89
CA GLU A 204 18.06 -5.68 -36.32
C GLU A 204 16.74 -5.90 -37.07
N LYS A 205 16.39 -4.95 -37.96
CA LYS A 205 15.65 -5.28 -39.18
C LYS A 205 16.66 -5.94 -40.13
N ASN A 206 16.40 -7.18 -40.49
CA ASN A 206 16.84 -7.79 -41.76
C ASN A 206 15.63 -8.50 -42.36
#